data_AF-A0A947Q181-F1
#
_entry.id   AF-A0A947Q181-F1
#
_cell.length_a   1.000
_cell.length_b   1.000
_cell.length_c   1.000
_cell.angle_alpha   90.00
_cell.angle_beta   90.00
_cell.angle_gamma   90.00
#
_symmetry.space_group_name_H-M   'P 1'
#
loop_
_entity.id
_entity.type
_entity.pdbx_description
1 polymer ?
#
loop_
_entity_poly.entity_id
_entity_poly.type
_entity_poly.pdbx_seq_one_letter_code
_entity_poly.pdbx_strand_id
1 'polypeptide(L)'
;MTDKAPPMKTEAAPQHSWALIKRLTGTYLRPYSGKLVVAILLMILSSALTAGFAKLMEPIMDDVLTARQGHLVVPFGLAIFAIFTANGLVTYGYTVMMNLIGQSVVAQIQHDLFSRFVGLDLKFFHENPSGQLVARVISDVNAVRAAVSDSIIGIGKSMLTLLFLIALMFWQDWKLALIAACAFPLAGAFVSKLGRKLRKISRGIQNEIGGLSDILSQIFQGMRQVKAYGMEDHERKRAGDAIWRVRALMFKGVKVGNLSTPMNETLLGAALMFVI
;
A
#
# COMPACT_ATOMS: atom_id res chain seq x y z
N MET A 1 -21.90 43.15 -15.91
CA MET A 1 -20.71 43.04 -15.05
C MET A 1 -20.73 41.67 -14.38
N THR A 2 -20.21 40.65 -15.08
CA THR A 2 -20.09 39.28 -14.56
C THR A 2 -18.61 38.99 -14.45
N ASP A 3 -18.03 39.37 -13.31
CA ASP A 3 -16.66 39.03 -12.96
C ASP A 3 -16.62 37.53 -12.61
N LYS A 4 -16.33 36.71 -13.62
CA LYS A 4 -16.05 35.29 -13.42
C LYS A 4 -14.70 35.21 -12.73
N ALA A 5 -14.73 35.01 -11.41
CA ALA A 5 -13.56 34.58 -10.66
C ALA A 5 -12.87 33.42 -11.42
N PRO A 6 -11.57 33.53 -11.70
CA PRO A 6 -10.87 32.50 -12.45
C PRO A 6 -10.91 31.18 -11.67
N PRO A 7 -11.08 30.02 -12.35
CA PRO A 7 -11.09 28.74 -11.68
C PRO A 7 -9.76 28.54 -10.93
N MET A 8 -9.83 28.17 -9.64
CA MET A 8 -8.67 27.78 -8.86
C MET A 8 -7.91 26.68 -9.62
N LYS A 9 -6.68 26.97 -10.00
CA LYS A 9 -5.77 26.04 -10.68
C LYS A 9 -5.34 24.94 -9.71
N THR A 10 -6.19 23.95 -9.51
CA THR A 10 -5.83 22.73 -8.76
C THR A 10 -5.35 21.67 -9.72
N GLU A 11 -4.15 21.83 -10.29
CA GLU A 11 -3.42 20.72 -10.93
C GLU A 11 -1.96 21.10 -11.18
N ALA A 12 -1.13 20.98 -10.14
CA ALA A 12 0.31 20.83 -10.31
C ALA A 12 0.65 19.33 -10.19
N ALA A 13 0.87 18.68 -11.34
CA ALA A 13 1.42 17.33 -11.42
C ALA A 13 2.91 17.31 -10.97
N PRO A 14 3.47 16.13 -10.62
CA PRO A 14 4.41 15.95 -9.50
C PRO A 14 5.89 16.08 -9.89
N GLN A 15 6.36 17.27 -10.27
CA GLN A 15 7.81 17.46 -10.52
C GLN A 15 8.66 17.53 -9.22
N HIS A 16 8.05 17.81 -8.06
CA HIS A 16 8.76 17.93 -6.77
C HIS A 16 8.60 16.75 -5.79
N SER A 17 7.74 15.77 -6.07
CA SER A 17 7.44 14.69 -5.11
C SER A 17 8.66 13.84 -4.75
N TRP A 18 9.53 13.53 -5.72
CA TRP A 18 10.76 12.77 -5.44
C TRP A 18 11.77 13.53 -4.60
N ALA A 19 11.94 14.83 -4.85
CA ALA A 19 12.83 15.69 -4.07
C ALA A 19 12.33 15.82 -2.61
N LEU A 20 11.01 15.93 -2.42
CA LEU A 20 10.38 15.95 -1.10
C LEU A 20 10.52 14.61 -0.37
N ILE A 21 10.32 13.49 -1.07
CA ILE A 21 10.54 12.14 -0.50
C ILE A 21 11.99 11.97 -0.10
N LYS A 22 12.95 12.34 -0.95
CA LYS A 22 14.40 12.25 -0.67
C LYS A 22 14.81 13.13 0.50
N ARG A 23 14.23 14.32 0.63
CA ARG A 23 14.47 15.22 1.77
C ARG A 23 13.87 14.65 3.05
N LEU A 24 12.62 14.18 3.02
CA LEU A 24 11.93 13.63 4.19
C LEU A 24 12.62 12.36 4.68
N THR A 25 13.02 11.48 3.76
CA THR A 25 13.82 10.29 4.09
C THR A 25 15.22 10.65 4.56
N GLY A 26 15.92 11.55 3.88
CA GLY A 26 17.29 11.94 4.25
C GLY A 26 17.41 12.68 5.58
N THR A 27 16.41 13.48 5.97
CA THR A 27 16.42 14.24 7.23
C THR A 27 15.89 13.42 8.40
N TYR A 28 14.77 12.71 8.24
CA TYR A 28 14.11 12.03 9.37
C TYR A 28 14.47 10.54 9.51
N LEU A 29 14.88 9.82 8.44
CA LEU A 29 15.30 8.41 8.56
C LEU A 29 16.80 8.24 8.83
N ARG A 30 17.65 9.23 8.54
CA ARG A 30 19.11 9.16 8.74
C ARG A 30 19.53 8.81 10.18
N PRO A 31 18.89 9.36 11.24
CA PRO A 31 19.18 8.97 12.63
C PRO A 31 18.91 7.49 12.92
N TYR A 32 18.00 6.86 12.16
CA TYR A 32 17.61 5.45 12.33
C TYR A 32 18.32 4.51 11.35
N SER A 33 19.31 4.98 10.59
CA SER A 33 20.05 4.20 9.58
C SER A 33 20.58 2.86 10.11
N GLY A 34 21.14 2.82 11.32
CA GLY A 34 21.61 1.58 11.94
C GLY A 34 20.48 0.55 12.15
N LYS A 35 19.33 0.98 12.69
CA LYS A 35 18.17 0.10 12.88
C LYS A 35 17.53 -0.31 11.55
N LEU A 36 17.57 0.55 10.53
CA LEU A 36 17.11 0.20 9.18
C LEU A 36 17.97 -0.89 8.55
N VAL A 37 19.30 -0.82 8.69
CA VAL A 37 20.20 -1.87 8.18
C VAL A 37 19.91 -3.20 8.85
N VAL A 38 19.74 -3.24 10.18
CA VAL A 38 19.39 -4.48 10.88
C VAL A 38 18.02 -5.00 10.45
N ALA A 39 17.02 -4.13 10.25
CA ALA A 39 15.71 -4.55 9.74
C ALA A 39 15.80 -5.15 8.33
N ILE A 40 16.63 -4.56 7.45
CA ILE A 40 16.88 -5.07 6.10
C ILE A 40 17.58 -6.43 6.16
N LEU A 41 18.57 -6.62 7.04
CA LEU A 41 19.24 -7.90 7.23
C LEU A 41 18.26 -8.99 7.69
N LEU A 42 17.35 -8.66 8.61
CA LEU A 42 16.27 -9.58 9.01
C LEU A 42 15.30 -9.87 7.86
N MET A 43 14.98 -8.90 7.01
CA MET A 43 14.19 -9.14 5.80
C MET A 43 14.92 -10.09 4.83
N ILE A 44 16.23 -9.91 4.61
CA ILE A 44 17.08 -10.83 3.82
C ILE A 44 16.99 -12.23 4.38
N LEU A 45 17.13 -12.38 5.70
CA LEU A 45 17.04 -13.67 6.36
C LEU A 45 15.66 -14.32 6.18
N SER A 46 14.57 -13.57 6.33
CA SER A 46 13.20 -14.07 6.11
C SER A 46 12.96 -14.50 4.66
N SER A 47 13.43 -13.71 3.69
CA SER A 47 13.36 -14.04 2.27
C SER A 47 14.18 -15.30 1.94
N ALA A 48 15.38 -15.43 2.53
CA ALA A 48 16.22 -16.62 2.39
C ALA A 48 15.57 -17.87 3.02
N LEU A 49 14.94 -17.75 4.19
CA LEU A 49 14.18 -18.85 4.81
C LEU A 49 13.01 -19.30 3.94
N THR A 50 12.32 -18.35 3.30
CA THR A 50 11.22 -18.64 2.37
C THR A 50 11.72 -19.41 1.14
N ALA A 51 12.85 -18.99 0.56
CA ALA A 51 13.49 -19.72 -0.54
C ALA A 51 14.07 -21.07 -0.09
N GLY A 52 14.61 -21.14 1.13
CA GLY A 52 15.08 -22.38 1.74
C GLY A 52 13.96 -23.41 1.90
N PHE A 53 12.77 -22.98 2.31
CA PHE A 53 11.58 -23.84 2.32
C PHE A 53 11.22 -24.35 0.92
N ALA A 54 11.25 -23.47 -0.10
CA ALA A 54 10.99 -23.88 -1.48
C ALA A 54 12.00 -24.93 -1.97
N LYS A 55 13.30 -24.75 -1.66
CA LYS A 55 14.34 -25.74 -1.96
C LYS A 55 14.14 -27.05 -1.21
N LEU A 56 13.62 -27.00 0.02
CA LEU A 56 13.38 -28.21 0.82
C LEU A 56 12.22 -29.05 0.28
N MET A 57 11.32 -28.48 -0.54
CA MET A 57 10.21 -29.24 -1.14
C MET A 57 10.69 -30.28 -2.16
N GLU A 58 11.74 -30.00 -2.93
CA GLU A 58 12.33 -30.93 -3.90
C GLU A 58 12.71 -32.30 -3.26
N PRO A 59 13.59 -32.37 -2.25
CA PRO A 59 13.93 -33.66 -1.63
C PRO A 59 12.77 -34.30 -0.86
N ILE A 60 11.76 -33.54 -0.43
CA ILE A 60 10.56 -34.13 0.18
C ILE A 60 9.73 -34.87 -0.87
N MET A 61 9.58 -34.31 -2.06
CA MET A 61 8.89 -34.98 -3.18
C MET A 61 9.67 -36.22 -3.63
N ASP A 62 10.99 -36.10 -3.75
CA ASP A 62 11.82 -37.18 -4.32
C ASP A 62 12.13 -38.29 -3.30
N ASP A 63 12.61 -37.95 -2.10
CA ASP A 63 13.14 -38.93 -1.15
C ASP A 63 12.07 -39.47 -0.19
N VAL A 64 11.13 -38.62 0.23
CA VAL A 64 10.11 -39.01 1.22
C VAL A 64 8.89 -39.63 0.55
N LEU A 65 8.35 -38.96 -0.47
CA LEU A 65 7.12 -39.39 -1.14
C LEU A 65 7.38 -40.45 -2.22
N THR A 66 8.43 -40.27 -3.03
CA THR A 66 8.72 -41.17 -4.16
C THR A 66 9.54 -42.39 -3.73
N ALA A 67 10.62 -42.21 -2.95
CA ALA A 67 11.43 -43.33 -2.44
C ALA A 67 10.87 -44.02 -1.17
N ARG A 68 9.74 -43.55 -0.60
CA ARG A 68 9.04 -44.10 0.60
C ARG A 68 9.94 -44.35 1.81
N GLN A 69 10.95 -43.52 2.02
CA GLN A 69 11.86 -43.65 3.15
C GLN A 69 11.25 -43.05 4.43
N GLY A 70 10.47 -43.86 5.16
CA GLY A 70 9.75 -43.42 6.37
C GLY A 70 10.63 -42.81 7.48
N HIS A 71 11.92 -43.11 7.51
CA HIS A 71 12.87 -42.56 8.48
C HIS A 71 13.22 -41.09 8.24
N LEU A 72 13.02 -40.58 7.01
CA LEU A 72 13.29 -39.18 6.64
C LEU A 72 12.12 -38.24 6.99
N VAL A 73 10.93 -38.76 7.28
CA VAL A 73 9.74 -37.95 7.57
C VAL A 73 9.93 -37.05 8.79
N VAL A 74 10.47 -37.59 9.89
CA VAL A 74 10.69 -36.85 11.15
C VAL A 74 11.74 -35.73 11.00
N PRO A 75 12.95 -35.95 10.44
CA PRO A 75 13.93 -34.88 10.28
C PRO A 75 13.46 -33.78 9.33
N PHE A 76 12.78 -34.11 8.22
CA PHE A 76 12.20 -33.09 7.34
C PHE A 76 11.06 -32.32 8.02
N GLY A 77 10.21 -32.99 8.80
CA GLY A 77 9.18 -32.35 9.61
C GLY A 77 9.76 -31.36 10.61
N LEU A 78 10.82 -31.74 11.33
CA LEU A 78 11.53 -30.85 12.26
C LEU A 78 12.22 -29.68 11.52
N ALA A 79 12.81 -29.92 10.35
CA ALA A 79 13.42 -28.87 9.55
C ALA A 79 12.39 -27.83 9.08
N ILE A 80 11.22 -28.26 8.60
CA ILE A 80 10.11 -27.37 8.23
C ILE A 80 9.68 -26.57 9.46
N PHE A 81 9.42 -27.25 10.59
CA PHE A 81 9.00 -26.58 11.82
C PHE A 81 10.03 -25.54 12.28
N ALA A 82 11.32 -25.83 12.20
CA ALA A 82 12.40 -24.91 12.52
C ALA A 82 12.42 -23.70 11.56
N ILE A 83 12.29 -23.92 10.25
CA ILE A 83 12.24 -22.83 9.24
C ILE A 83 11.05 -21.91 9.49
N PHE A 84 9.84 -22.44 9.72
CA PHE A 84 8.66 -21.64 9.96
C PHE A 84 8.73 -20.87 11.29
N THR A 85 9.21 -21.54 12.35
CA THR A 85 9.42 -20.90 13.65
C THR A 85 10.45 -19.75 13.54
N ALA A 86 11.60 -20.00 12.91
CA ALA A 86 12.62 -19.00 12.67
C ALA A 86 12.08 -17.84 11.81
N ASN A 87 11.34 -18.13 10.74
CA ASN A 87 10.76 -17.12 9.88
C ASN A 87 9.73 -16.26 10.62
N GLY A 88 8.93 -16.86 11.52
CA GLY A 88 8.02 -16.15 12.41
C GLY A 88 8.73 -15.17 13.34
N LEU A 89 9.80 -15.62 14.01
CA LEU A 89 10.61 -14.78 14.91
C LEU A 89 11.29 -13.63 14.17
N VAL A 90 11.90 -13.92 13.01
CA VAL A 90 12.55 -12.92 12.17
C VAL A 90 11.52 -11.92 11.64
N THR A 91 10.35 -12.40 11.22
CA THR A 91 9.24 -11.56 10.74
C THR A 91 8.74 -10.62 11.82
N TYR A 92 8.55 -11.13 13.03
CA TYR A 92 8.20 -10.32 14.18
C TYR A 92 9.28 -9.26 14.45
N GLY A 93 10.55 -9.66 14.46
CA GLY A 93 11.68 -8.77 14.74
C GLY A 93 11.75 -7.56 13.79
N TYR A 94 11.77 -7.79 12.47
CA TYR A 94 11.84 -6.67 11.52
C TYR A 94 10.54 -5.85 11.51
N THR A 95 9.38 -6.48 11.72
CA THR A 95 8.08 -5.79 11.69
C THR A 95 7.96 -4.84 12.88
N VAL A 96 8.27 -5.30 14.10
CA VAL A 96 8.27 -4.45 15.30
C VAL A 96 9.27 -3.32 15.15
N MET A 97 10.50 -3.63 14.73
CA MET A 97 11.54 -2.61 14.62
C MET A 97 11.17 -1.53 13.60
N MET A 98 10.62 -1.92 12.45
CA MET A 98 10.21 -0.95 11.44
C MET A 98 8.98 -0.14 11.85
N ASN A 99 8.05 -0.72 12.60
CA ASN A 99 6.94 0.04 13.19
C ASN A 99 7.42 1.06 14.23
N LEU A 100 8.39 0.70 15.09
CA LEU A 100 8.99 1.60 16.06
C LEU A 100 9.73 2.77 15.39
N ILE A 101 10.51 2.48 14.34
CA ILE A 101 11.18 3.52 13.54
C ILE A 101 10.14 4.45 12.92
N GLY A 102 9.10 3.89 12.30
CA GLY A 102 8.02 4.67 11.69
C GLY A 102 7.31 5.59 12.68
N GLN A 103 6.98 5.10 13.88
CA GLN A 103 6.35 5.90 14.93
C GLN A 103 7.29 6.98 15.49
N SER A 104 8.59 6.67 15.61
CA SER A 104 9.56 7.66 16.09
C SER A 104 9.74 8.80 15.09
N VAL A 105 9.74 8.50 13.79
CA VAL A 105 9.74 9.50 12.72
C VAL A 105 8.49 10.37 12.75
N VAL A 106 7.30 9.79 12.96
CA VAL A 106 6.05 10.55 13.15
C VAL A 106 6.16 11.52 14.31
N ALA A 107 6.57 11.03 15.47
CA ALA A 107 6.68 11.83 16.67
C ALA A 107 7.64 13.02 16.45
N GLN A 108 8.76 12.79 15.75
CA GLN A 108 9.71 13.86 15.42
C GLN A 108 9.12 14.89 14.45
N ILE A 109 8.41 14.46 13.40
CA ILE A 109 7.73 15.37 12.48
C ILE A 109 6.66 16.18 13.20
N GLN A 110 5.85 15.54 14.06
CA GLN A 110 4.82 16.22 14.85
C GLN A 110 5.43 17.25 15.80
N HIS A 111 6.52 16.89 16.47
CA HIS A 111 7.26 17.78 17.35
C HIS A 111 7.81 19.01 16.60
N ASP A 112 8.43 18.80 15.44
CA ASP A 112 9.01 19.88 14.63
C ASP A 112 7.93 20.78 14.02
N LEU A 113 6.81 20.21 13.57
CA LEU A 113 5.66 20.98 13.08
C LEU A 113 5.04 21.81 14.19
N PHE A 114 4.81 21.21 15.36
CA PHE A 114 4.25 21.91 16.51
C PHE A 114 5.16 23.06 16.97
N SER A 115 6.47 22.80 17.10
CA SER A 115 7.46 23.80 17.48
C SER A 115 7.48 24.98 16.52
N ARG A 116 7.34 24.73 15.21
CA ARG A 116 7.23 25.79 14.21
C ARG A 116 5.92 26.56 14.31
N PHE A 117 4.79 25.87 14.47
CA PHE A 117 3.48 26.52 14.56
C PHE A 117 3.41 27.49 15.73
N VAL A 118 3.91 27.11 16.90
CA VAL A 118 3.93 28.00 18.08
C VAL A 118 4.76 29.27 17.84
N GLY A 119 5.76 29.23 16.95
CA GLY A 119 6.58 30.40 16.60
C GLY A 119 6.05 31.26 15.45
N LEU A 120 4.90 30.92 14.84
CA LEU A 120 4.33 31.70 13.74
C LEU A 120 3.54 32.91 14.25
N ASP A 121 3.40 33.92 13.39
CA ASP A 121 2.66 35.13 13.69
C ASP A 121 1.15 34.89 13.73
N LEU A 122 0.43 35.77 14.43
CA LEU A 122 -1.02 35.66 14.59
C LEU A 122 -1.76 35.74 13.24
N LYS A 123 -1.17 36.43 12.24
CA LYS A 123 -1.69 36.51 10.87
C LYS A 123 -1.84 35.13 10.23
N PHE A 124 -0.85 34.25 10.40
CA PHE A 124 -0.93 32.87 9.89
C PHE A 124 -2.12 32.10 10.47
N PHE A 125 -2.41 32.28 11.76
CA PHE A 125 -3.55 31.63 12.44
C PHE A 125 -4.91 32.24 12.08
N HIS A 126 -4.94 33.51 11.65
CA HIS A 126 -6.16 34.11 11.08
C HIS A 126 -6.45 33.60 9.67
N GLU A 127 -5.41 33.33 8.88
CA GLU A 127 -5.55 32.80 7.51
C GLU A 127 -5.78 31.28 7.47
N ASN A 128 -5.41 30.54 8.53
CA ASN A 128 -5.55 29.09 8.59
C ASN A 128 -6.36 28.65 9.82
N PRO A 129 -7.57 28.09 9.65
CA PRO A 129 -8.38 27.61 10.77
C PRO A 129 -7.64 26.59 11.64
N SER A 130 -7.75 26.72 12.97
CA SER A 130 -7.07 25.85 13.94
C SER A 130 -7.36 24.35 13.71
N GLY A 131 -8.60 24.01 13.35
CA GLY A 131 -8.98 22.63 13.01
C GLY A 131 -8.22 22.05 11.81
N GLN A 132 -7.86 22.88 10.82
CA GLN A 132 -7.05 22.45 9.68
C GLN A 132 -5.60 22.20 10.08
N LEU A 133 -5.05 23.01 10.98
CA LEU A 133 -3.70 22.83 11.52
C LEU A 133 -3.61 21.54 12.37
N VAL A 134 -4.62 21.27 13.19
CA VAL A 134 -4.73 20.01 13.96
C VAL A 134 -4.80 18.80 13.01
N ALA A 135 -5.63 18.86 11.97
CA ALA A 135 -5.75 17.79 10.99
C ALA A 135 -4.41 17.51 10.27
N ARG A 136 -3.63 18.55 9.94
CA ARG A 136 -2.29 18.39 9.34
C ARG A 136 -1.31 17.68 10.28
N VAL A 137 -1.28 18.03 11.57
CA VAL A 137 -0.35 17.43 12.54
C VAL A 137 -0.71 15.96 12.84
N ILE A 138 -2.01 15.65 12.91
CA ILE A 138 -2.46 14.32 13.31
C ILE A 138 -2.64 13.42 12.08
N SER A 139 -3.47 13.81 11.12
CA SER A 139 -3.88 12.94 10.01
C SER A 139 -2.83 12.88 8.91
N ASP A 140 -2.32 14.02 8.46
CA ASP A 140 -1.38 14.04 7.32
C ASP A 140 -0.04 13.39 7.70
N VAL A 141 0.47 13.62 8.92
CA VAL A 141 1.71 12.96 9.39
C VAL A 141 1.52 11.44 9.51
N ASN A 142 0.36 10.98 9.99
CA ASN A 142 0.07 9.55 10.04
C ASN A 142 -0.04 8.92 8.65
N ALA A 143 -0.61 9.63 7.66
CA ALA A 143 -0.65 9.19 6.28
C ALA A 143 0.77 9.05 5.69
N VAL A 144 1.67 9.99 5.99
CA VAL A 144 3.09 9.91 5.60
C VAL A 144 3.77 8.69 6.24
N ARG A 145 3.47 8.38 7.51
CA ARG A 145 3.99 7.17 8.16
C ARG A 145 3.51 5.88 7.54
N ALA A 146 2.21 5.76 7.26
CA ALA A 146 1.69 4.59 6.58
C ALA A 146 2.38 4.41 5.21
N ALA A 147 2.50 5.50 4.45
CA ALA A 147 3.18 5.48 3.16
C ALA A 147 4.66 5.05 3.29
N VAL A 148 5.42 5.54 4.27
CA VAL A 148 6.84 5.20 4.43
C VAL A 148 7.02 3.79 4.98
N SER A 149 6.37 3.46 6.10
CA SER A 149 6.54 2.16 6.76
C SER A 149 6.00 1.02 5.91
N ASP A 150 4.79 1.14 5.40
CA ASP A 150 4.14 0.03 4.70
C ASP A 150 4.77 -0.18 3.31
N SER A 151 5.21 0.89 2.65
CA SER A 151 5.91 0.77 1.36
C SER A 151 7.28 0.14 1.54
N ILE A 152 8.08 0.56 2.53
CA ILE A 152 9.43 0.00 2.71
C ILE A 152 9.35 -1.46 3.15
N ILE A 153 8.46 -1.81 4.11
CA ILE A 153 8.29 -3.20 4.55
C ILE A 153 7.74 -4.06 3.41
N GLY A 154 6.63 -3.61 2.80
CA GLY A 154 5.91 -4.39 1.80
C GLY A 154 6.73 -4.58 0.53
N ILE A 155 7.23 -3.49 -0.06
CA ILE A 155 7.98 -3.54 -1.33
C ILE A 155 9.36 -4.16 -1.08
N GLY A 156 10.08 -3.71 -0.04
CA GLY A 156 11.43 -4.19 0.25
C GLY A 156 11.47 -5.70 0.44
N LYS A 157 10.63 -6.25 1.33
CA LYS A 157 10.54 -7.69 1.57
C LYS A 157 10.10 -8.45 0.32
N SER A 158 9.05 -7.98 -0.37
CA SER A 158 8.50 -8.71 -1.52
C SER A 158 9.49 -8.77 -2.68
N MET A 159 10.22 -7.68 -2.96
CA MET A 159 11.26 -7.66 -3.99
C MET A 159 12.41 -8.60 -3.65
N LEU A 160 12.78 -8.67 -2.38
CA LEU A 160 13.85 -9.53 -1.91
C LEU A 160 13.46 -11.00 -2.00
N THR A 161 12.27 -11.37 -1.51
CA THR A 161 11.75 -12.73 -1.67
C THR A 161 11.65 -13.12 -3.14
N LEU A 162 11.14 -12.22 -3.99
CA LEU A 162 11.08 -12.44 -5.44
C LEU A 162 12.48 -12.71 -6.03
N LEU A 163 13.48 -11.90 -5.66
CA LEU A 163 14.86 -12.06 -6.14
C LEU A 163 15.46 -13.39 -5.70
N PHE A 164 15.30 -13.77 -4.44
CA PHE A 164 15.80 -15.06 -3.93
C PHE A 164 15.14 -16.26 -4.61
N LEU A 165 13.82 -16.21 -4.84
CA LEU A 165 13.10 -17.30 -5.51
C LEU A 165 13.47 -17.40 -6.99
N ILE A 166 13.59 -16.28 -7.71
CA ILE A 166 14.05 -16.29 -9.10
C ILE A 166 15.48 -16.84 -9.18
N ALA A 167 16.39 -16.35 -8.33
CA ALA A 167 17.77 -16.85 -8.29
C ALA A 167 17.82 -18.36 -8.01
N LEU A 168 16.99 -18.84 -7.07
CA LEU A 168 16.87 -20.27 -6.77
C LEU A 168 16.36 -21.07 -7.99
N MET A 169 15.31 -20.60 -8.67
CA MET A 169 14.78 -21.26 -9.87
C MET A 169 15.85 -21.40 -10.96
N PHE A 170 16.59 -20.32 -11.26
CA PHE A 170 17.66 -20.36 -12.25
C PHE A 170 18.83 -21.27 -11.84
N TRP A 171 19.10 -21.37 -10.54
CA TRP A 171 20.13 -22.26 -10.02
C TRP A 171 19.74 -23.74 -10.11
N GLN A 172 18.45 -24.06 -9.95
CA GLN A 172 17.93 -25.43 -9.99
C GLN A 172 17.79 -25.94 -11.43
N ASP A 173 17.05 -25.23 -12.29
CA ASP A 173 16.94 -25.56 -13.72
C ASP A 173 16.72 -24.28 -14.54
N TRP A 174 17.77 -23.82 -15.20
CA TRP A 174 17.74 -22.61 -16.01
C TRP A 174 16.83 -22.72 -17.25
N LYS A 175 16.58 -23.94 -17.76
CA LYS A 175 15.68 -24.15 -18.92
C LYS A 175 14.23 -23.99 -18.50
N LEU A 176 13.81 -24.67 -17.43
CA LEU A 176 12.46 -24.52 -16.85
C LEU A 176 12.24 -23.09 -16.34
N ALA A 177 13.27 -22.46 -15.76
CA ALA A 177 13.20 -21.07 -15.31
C ALA A 177 12.96 -20.09 -16.48
N LEU A 178 13.60 -20.28 -17.64
CA LEU A 178 13.35 -19.46 -18.84
C LEU A 178 11.93 -19.65 -19.39
N ILE A 179 11.45 -20.89 -19.41
CA ILE A 179 10.08 -21.22 -19.82
C ILE A 179 9.08 -20.51 -18.88
N ALA A 180 9.28 -20.61 -17.57
CA ALA A 180 8.46 -19.91 -16.58
C ALA A 180 8.60 -18.37 -16.67
N ALA A 181 9.78 -17.86 -17.02
CA ALA A 181 10.04 -16.43 -17.18
C ALA A 181 9.13 -15.79 -18.26
N CYS A 182 8.74 -16.54 -19.29
CA CYS A 182 7.80 -16.09 -20.32
C CYS A 182 6.40 -15.75 -19.77
N ALA A 183 6.00 -16.28 -18.61
CA ALA A 183 4.73 -15.95 -17.97
C ALA A 183 4.75 -14.56 -17.30
N PHE A 184 5.93 -14.04 -16.91
CA PHE A 184 6.05 -12.76 -16.19
C PHE A 184 5.59 -11.55 -17.01
N PRO A 185 5.96 -11.38 -18.29
CA PRO A 185 5.46 -10.28 -19.12
C PRO A 185 3.93 -10.29 -19.24
N LEU A 186 3.33 -11.47 -19.38
CA LEU A 186 1.88 -11.62 -19.47
C LEU A 186 1.21 -11.20 -18.15
N ALA A 187 1.72 -11.68 -17.02
CA ALA A 187 1.25 -11.28 -15.69
C ALA A 187 1.41 -9.77 -15.44
N GLY A 188 2.58 -9.22 -15.75
CA GLY A 188 2.88 -7.80 -15.58
C GLY A 188 2.00 -6.90 -16.45
N ALA A 189 1.81 -7.25 -17.73
CA ALA A 189 0.91 -6.54 -18.62
C ALA A 189 -0.52 -6.55 -18.07
N PHE A 190 -0.98 -7.69 -17.57
CA PHE A 190 -2.30 -7.84 -16.99
C PHE A 190 -2.49 -6.99 -15.73
N VAL A 191 -1.59 -7.12 -14.74
CA VAL A 191 -1.60 -6.34 -13.49
C VAL A 191 -1.55 -4.84 -13.80
N SER A 192 -0.74 -4.42 -14.79
CA SER A 192 -0.63 -3.01 -15.17
C SER A 192 -1.94 -2.46 -15.75
N LYS A 193 -2.65 -3.22 -16.60
CA LYS A 193 -3.96 -2.82 -17.14
C LYS A 193 -5.00 -2.70 -16.03
N LEU A 194 -5.04 -3.68 -15.12
CA LEU A 194 -5.97 -3.67 -13.99
C LEU A 194 -5.70 -2.48 -13.07
N GLY A 195 -4.43 -2.26 -12.71
CA GLY A 195 -4.00 -1.15 -11.88
C GLY A 195 -4.35 0.22 -12.49
N ARG A 196 -4.13 0.40 -13.81
CA ARG A 196 -4.55 1.64 -14.51
C ARG A 196 -6.07 1.86 -14.44
N LYS A 197 -6.86 0.79 -14.63
CA LYS A 197 -8.33 0.85 -14.57
C LYS A 197 -8.82 1.19 -13.16
N LEU A 198 -8.25 0.55 -12.13
CA LEU A 198 -8.54 0.85 -10.74
C LEU A 198 -8.18 2.29 -10.38
N ARG A 199 -6.99 2.77 -10.75
CA ARG A 199 -6.60 4.18 -10.53
C ARG A 199 -7.58 5.17 -11.16
N LYS A 200 -8.11 4.88 -12.36
CA LYS A 200 -9.14 5.72 -13.00
C LYS A 200 -10.45 5.72 -12.21
N ILE A 201 -10.88 4.55 -11.71
CA ILE A 201 -12.09 4.43 -10.88
C ILE A 201 -11.89 5.16 -9.55
N SER A 202 -10.75 4.99 -8.87
CA SER A 202 -10.43 5.69 -7.61
C SER A 202 -10.48 7.21 -7.75
N ARG A 203 -9.94 7.76 -8.86
CA ARG A 203 -10.07 9.20 -9.14
C ARG A 203 -11.52 9.62 -9.32
N GLY A 204 -12.32 8.81 -10.03
CA GLY A 204 -13.76 9.06 -10.17
C GLY A 204 -14.50 9.05 -8.83
N ILE A 205 -14.17 8.10 -7.95
CA ILE A 205 -14.71 8.02 -6.58
C ILE A 205 -14.36 9.29 -5.79
N GLN A 206 -13.09 9.72 -5.83
CA GLN A 206 -12.65 10.93 -5.15
C GLN A 206 -13.38 12.18 -5.65
N ASN A 207 -13.61 12.29 -6.97
CA ASN A 207 -14.36 13.40 -7.55
C ASN A 207 -15.82 13.43 -7.08
N GLU A 208 -16.52 12.28 -7.07
CA GLU A 208 -17.91 12.20 -6.58
C GLU A 208 -18.02 12.43 -5.07
N ILE A 209 -17.02 11.98 -4.29
CA ILE A 209 -16.95 12.29 -2.85
C ILE A 209 -16.77 13.79 -2.64
N GLY A 210 -15.89 14.45 -3.40
CA GLY A 210 -15.73 15.90 -3.35
C GLY A 210 -17.03 16.64 -3.65
N GLY A 211 -17.74 16.24 -4.72
CA GLY A 211 -19.05 16.81 -5.05
C GLY A 211 -20.12 16.56 -3.98
N LEU A 212 -20.12 15.39 -3.34
CA LEU A 212 -21.00 15.10 -2.21
C LEU A 212 -20.67 16.00 -1.01
N SER A 213 -19.39 16.19 -0.70
CA SER A 213 -18.94 17.09 0.37
C SER A 213 -19.40 18.53 0.13
N ASP A 214 -19.30 19.02 -1.11
CA ASP A 214 -19.77 20.36 -1.48
C ASP A 214 -21.29 20.51 -1.28
N ILE A 215 -22.09 19.52 -1.73
CA ILE A 215 -23.54 19.51 -1.55
C ILE A 215 -23.90 19.53 -0.05
N LEU A 216 -23.27 18.67 0.74
CA LEU A 216 -23.52 18.61 2.18
C LEU A 216 -23.12 19.91 2.88
N SER A 217 -21.99 20.52 2.50
CA SER A 217 -21.57 21.81 3.04
C SER A 217 -22.58 22.92 2.74
N GLN A 218 -23.09 22.98 1.50
CA GLN A 218 -24.13 23.95 1.11
C GLN A 218 -25.42 23.75 1.89
N ILE A 219 -25.89 22.50 2.02
CA ILE A 219 -27.10 22.17 2.78
C ILE A 219 -26.93 22.59 4.24
N PHE A 220 -25.82 22.21 4.87
CA PHE A 220 -25.58 22.48 6.30
C PHE A 220 -25.40 23.97 6.62
N GLN A 221 -24.69 24.72 5.78
CA GLN A 221 -24.57 26.17 5.94
C GLN A 221 -25.89 26.89 5.66
N GLY A 222 -26.70 26.37 4.72
CA GLY A 222 -28.00 26.92 4.31
C GLY A 222 -29.22 26.32 5.03
N MET A 223 -29.05 25.56 6.12
CA MET A 223 -30.15 24.81 6.75
C MET A 223 -31.33 25.69 7.14
N ARG A 224 -31.07 26.93 7.59
CA ARG A 224 -32.13 27.87 7.96
C ARG A 224 -33.02 28.19 6.76
N GLN A 225 -32.44 28.40 5.60
CA GLN A 225 -33.14 28.66 4.35
C GLN A 225 -33.91 27.42 3.90
N VAL A 226 -33.28 26.24 3.95
CA VAL A 226 -33.95 24.97 3.61
C VAL A 226 -35.22 24.79 4.44
N LYS A 227 -35.16 25.06 5.76
CA LYS A 227 -36.32 25.02 6.66
C LYS A 227 -37.33 26.13 6.42
N ALA A 228 -36.89 27.36 6.16
CA ALA A 228 -37.78 28.49 5.91
C ALA A 228 -38.61 28.31 4.63
N TYR A 229 -38.07 27.64 3.62
CA TYR A 229 -38.74 27.41 2.33
C TYR A 229 -39.37 26.01 2.20
N GLY A 230 -39.29 25.14 3.22
CA GLY A 230 -39.85 23.77 3.16
C GLY A 230 -39.21 22.88 2.10
N MET A 231 -37.91 23.07 1.83
CA MET A 231 -37.18 22.42 0.72
C MET A 231 -36.46 21.11 1.13
N GLU A 232 -36.84 20.51 2.27
CA GLU A 232 -36.14 19.34 2.80
C GLU A 232 -36.14 18.14 1.84
N ASP A 233 -37.26 17.84 1.19
CA ASP A 233 -37.35 16.70 0.26
C ASP A 233 -36.54 16.96 -1.01
N HIS A 234 -36.42 18.22 -1.44
CA HIS A 234 -35.58 18.61 -2.56
C HIS A 234 -34.10 18.33 -2.26
N GLU A 235 -33.61 18.84 -1.12
CA GLU A 235 -32.21 18.65 -0.72
C GLU A 235 -31.91 17.18 -0.35
N ARG A 236 -32.88 16.46 0.24
CA ARG A 236 -32.78 15.01 0.48
C ARG A 236 -32.58 14.24 -0.82
N LYS A 237 -33.35 14.56 -1.86
CA LYS A 237 -33.20 13.91 -3.18
C LYS A 237 -31.84 14.26 -3.80
N ARG A 238 -31.45 15.55 -3.78
CA ARG A 238 -30.17 16.01 -4.33
C ARG A 238 -28.96 15.34 -3.67
N ALA A 239 -28.95 15.24 -2.34
CA ALA A 239 -27.91 14.51 -1.61
C ALA A 239 -27.97 13.01 -1.88
N GLY A 240 -29.18 12.42 -1.92
CA GLY A 240 -29.40 11.01 -2.24
C GLY A 240 -28.82 10.62 -3.60
N ASP A 241 -29.06 11.42 -4.64
CA ASP A 241 -28.52 11.18 -5.98
C ASP A 241 -26.98 11.19 -5.99
N ALA A 242 -26.35 12.08 -5.23
CA ALA A 242 -24.90 12.11 -5.07
C ALA A 242 -24.36 10.87 -4.35
N ILE A 243 -25.03 10.44 -3.26
CA ILE A 243 -24.69 9.21 -2.54
C ILE A 243 -24.78 7.99 -3.47
N TRP A 244 -25.83 7.90 -4.31
CA TRP A 244 -25.98 6.80 -5.25
C TRP A 244 -24.90 6.78 -6.33
N ARG A 245 -24.44 7.94 -6.82
CA ARG A 245 -23.29 8.01 -7.74
C ARG A 245 -21.99 7.52 -7.11
N VAL A 246 -21.71 7.94 -5.87
CA VAL A 246 -20.55 7.44 -5.11
C VAL A 246 -20.63 5.92 -4.95
N ARG A 247 -21.78 5.39 -4.54
CA ARG A 247 -22.00 3.94 -4.40
C ARG A 247 -21.77 3.20 -5.73
N ALA A 248 -22.30 3.71 -6.83
CA ALA A 248 -22.15 3.06 -8.14
C ALA A 248 -20.67 2.95 -8.57
N LEU A 249 -19.87 4.00 -8.33
CA LEU A 249 -18.44 3.96 -8.60
C LEU A 249 -17.67 3.07 -7.62
N MET A 250 -18.00 3.08 -6.33
CA MET A 250 -17.44 2.15 -5.34
C MET A 250 -17.72 0.70 -5.74
N PHE A 251 -18.95 0.38 -6.14
CA PHE A 251 -19.33 -0.95 -6.57
C PHE A 251 -18.59 -1.38 -7.85
N LYS A 252 -18.41 -0.45 -8.80
CA LYS A 252 -17.56 -0.67 -9.98
C LYS A 252 -16.11 -0.93 -9.58
N GLY A 253 -15.60 -0.22 -8.58
CA GLY A 253 -14.28 -0.41 -7.99
C GLY A 253 -14.11 -1.80 -7.40
N VAL A 254 -15.07 -2.27 -6.59
CA VAL A 254 -15.08 -3.63 -6.02
C VAL A 254 -15.12 -4.69 -7.11
N LYS A 255 -16.01 -4.55 -8.10
CA LYS A 255 -16.08 -5.50 -9.23
C LYS A 255 -14.74 -5.62 -9.94
N VAL A 256 -14.15 -4.48 -10.33
CA VAL A 256 -12.86 -4.45 -11.03
C VAL A 256 -11.71 -4.88 -10.12
N GLY A 257 -11.76 -4.57 -8.82
CA GLY A 257 -10.74 -4.97 -7.86
C GLY A 257 -10.68 -6.49 -7.71
N ASN A 258 -11.84 -7.12 -7.49
CA ASN A 258 -11.94 -8.56 -7.28
C ASN A 258 -11.76 -9.40 -8.56
N LEU A 259 -11.67 -8.77 -9.74
CA LEU A 259 -11.19 -9.45 -10.95
C LEU A 259 -9.74 -9.93 -10.78
N SER A 260 -8.94 -9.38 -9.87
CA SER A 260 -7.56 -9.85 -9.65
C SER A 260 -7.51 -11.31 -9.17
N THR A 261 -8.46 -11.76 -8.35
CA THR A 261 -8.45 -13.10 -7.75
C THR A 261 -8.57 -14.23 -8.78
N PRO A 262 -9.67 -14.32 -9.56
CA PRO A 262 -9.79 -15.37 -10.57
C PRO A 262 -8.71 -15.26 -11.65
N MET A 263 -8.25 -14.05 -11.93
CA MET A 263 -7.20 -13.84 -12.91
C MET A 263 -5.84 -14.31 -12.41
N ASN A 264 -5.53 -14.17 -11.12
CA ASN A 264 -4.33 -14.74 -10.54
C ASN A 264 -4.38 -16.28 -10.56
N GLU A 265 -5.53 -16.88 -10.24
CA GLU A 265 -5.71 -18.34 -10.30
C GLU A 265 -5.56 -18.91 -11.72
N THR A 266 -6.21 -18.28 -12.71
CA THR A 266 -6.06 -18.70 -14.11
C THR A 266 -4.63 -18.53 -14.62
N LEU A 267 -3.92 -17.48 -14.18
CA LEU A 267 -2.53 -17.27 -14.55
C LEU A 267 -1.60 -18.30 -13.91
N LEU A 268 -1.84 -18.66 -12.65
CA LEU A 268 -1.14 -19.76 -11.98
C LEU A 268 -1.38 -21.10 -12.70
N GLY A 269 -2.64 -21.41 -13.03
CA GLY A 269 -2.98 -22.64 -13.77
C GLY A 269 -2.35 -22.70 -15.16
N ALA A 270 -2.38 -21.59 -15.90
CA ALA A 270 -1.73 -21.50 -17.21
C ALA A 270 -0.20 -21.63 -17.11
N ALA A 271 0.42 -21.02 -16.10
CA ALA A 271 1.86 -21.15 -15.87
C ALA A 271 2.24 -22.59 -15.53
N LEU A 272 1.48 -23.28 -14.68
CA LEU A 272 1.71 -24.69 -14.36
C LEU A 272 1.55 -25.59 -15.58
N MET A 273 0.49 -25.40 -16.38
CA MET A 273 0.25 -26.17 -17.62
C MET A 273 1.35 -25.95 -18.66
N PHE A 274 2.00 -24.79 -18.67
CA PHE A 274 3.09 -24.50 -19.59
C PHE A 274 4.43 -25.11 -19.13
N VAL A 275 4.59 -25.38 -17.83
CA VAL A 275 5.82 -25.92 -17.23
C VAL A 275 5.82 -27.44 -17.18
N ILE A 276 4.65 -28.07 -16.93
CA ILE A 276 4.45 -29.53 -16.94
C ILE A 276 4.29 -30.01 -18.38
#